data_AF-A0A3P6S8L5-F1
#
_entry.id   AF-A0A3P6S8L5-F1
#
_cell.length_a   1.000
_cell.length_b   1.000
_cell.length_c   1.000
_cell.angle_alpha   90.00
_cell.angle_beta   90.00
_cell.angle_gamma   90.00
#
_symmetry.space_group_name_H-M   'P 1'
#
loop_
_entity.id
_entity.type
_entity.pdbx_description
1 polymer ?
#
loop_
_entity_poly.entity_id
_entity_poly.type
_entity_poly.pdbx_seq_one_letter_code
_entity_poly.pdbx_strand_id
1 'polypeptide(L)'
;MQAARLHTRLYIARTFYEKVQTIVDAPCRAVLEDLLHLHLNYELIDMAYYLLEDNYLTGQQLNHMKEDMYRLLSKLRPNAVSLVDAWDYSDHELRSVLGRRDGHVYENLYKWAQASELNRTQVPSSFEKYLKPMMEEARKMSKL
;
A
#
# COMPACT_ATOMS: atom_id res chain seq x y z
N MET A 1 -25.65 -1.73 -11.46
CA MET A 1 -24.19 -1.44 -11.36
C MET A 1 -23.38 -2.61 -10.79
N GLN A 2 -23.95 -3.43 -9.90
CA GLN A 2 -23.24 -4.54 -9.26
C GLN A 2 -22.81 -5.67 -10.21
N ALA A 3 -23.66 -6.07 -11.15
CA ALA A 3 -23.32 -7.09 -12.17
C ALA A 3 -22.08 -6.70 -13.00
N ALA A 4 -21.97 -5.42 -13.40
CA ALA A 4 -20.79 -4.94 -14.12
C ALA A 4 -19.51 -5.04 -13.29
N ARG A 5 -19.57 -4.71 -11.99
CA ARG A 5 -18.42 -4.86 -11.07
C ARG A 5 -17.98 -6.31 -10.93
N LEU A 6 -18.93 -7.23 -10.71
CA LEU A 6 -18.64 -8.66 -10.58
C LEU A 6 -18.05 -9.22 -11.88
N HIS A 7 -18.57 -8.81 -13.03
CA HIS A 7 -18.04 -9.20 -14.34
C HIS A 7 -16.60 -8.74 -14.53
N THR A 8 -16.28 -7.47 -14.21
CA THR A 8 -14.91 -6.96 -14.30
C THR A 8 -13.96 -7.68 -13.35
N ARG A 9 -14.37 -7.96 -12.11
CA ARG A 9 -13.54 -8.71 -11.14
C ARG A 9 -13.24 -10.12 -11.65
N LEU A 10 -14.25 -10.81 -12.16
CA LEU A 10 -14.09 -12.14 -12.78
C LEU A 10 -13.14 -12.08 -13.99
N TYR A 11 -13.26 -11.05 -14.83
CA TYR A 11 -12.40 -10.88 -16.00
C TYR A 11 -10.92 -10.70 -15.60
N ILE A 12 -10.64 -9.88 -14.57
CA ILE A 12 -9.29 -9.68 -14.04
C ILE A 12 -8.74 -11.00 -13.50
N ALA A 13 -9.50 -11.70 -12.64
CA ALA A 13 -9.10 -12.98 -12.06
C ALA A 13 -8.81 -14.05 -13.12
N ARG A 14 -9.68 -14.15 -14.13
CA ARG A 14 -9.51 -15.07 -15.26
C ARG A 14 -8.28 -14.75 -16.09
N THR A 15 -8.09 -13.48 -16.45
CA THR A 15 -6.93 -13.03 -17.22
C THR A 15 -5.64 -13.33 -16.47
N PHE A 16 -5.62 -13.10 -15.15
CA PHE A 16 -4.47 -13.39 -14.32
C PHE A 16 -4.17 -14.90 -14.30
N TYR A 17 -5.17 -15.76 -14.06
CA TYR A 17 -4.99 -17.22 -14.15
C TYR A 17 -4.44 -17.65 -15.51
N GLU A 18 -5.06 -17.20 -16.61
CA GLU A 18 -4.63 -17.55 -17.97
C GLU A 18 -3.17 -17.12 -18.22
N LYS A 19 -2.76 -15.93 -17.76
CA LYS A 19 -1.37 -15.47 -17.90
C LYS A 19 -0.37 -16.28 -17.08
N VAL A 20 -0.71 -16.66 -15.85
CA VAL A 20 0.17 -17.49 -15.00
C VAL A 20 0.42 -18.85 -15.65
N GLN A 21 -0.61 -19.44 -16.28
CA GLN A 21 -0.47 -20.72 -16.99
C GLN A 21 0.47 -20.66 -18.21
N THR A 22 0.66 -19.49 -18.82
CA THR A 22 1.60 -19.33 -19.96
C THR A 22 3.08 -19.26 -19.56
N ILE A 23 3.38 -19.18 -18.26
CA ILE A 23 4.75 -18.98 -17.77
C ILE A 23 5.51 -20.30 -17.81
N VAL A 24 6.64 -20.30 -18.54
CA VAL A 24 7.50 -21.48 -18.72
C VAL A 24 8.38 -21.73 -17.48
N ASP A 25 8.90 -20.66 -16.89
CA ASP A 25 9.79 -20.75 -15.72
C ASP A 25 9.04 -21.23 -14.47
N ALA A 26 9.38 -22.42 -13.97
CA ALA A 26 8.65 -23.06 -12.89
C ALA A 26 8.75 -22.32 -11.54
N PRO A 27 9.92 -21.81 -11.10
CA PRO A 27 10.03 -21.00 -9.89
C PRO A 27 9.22 -19.70 -9.96
N CYS A 28 9.33 -18.94 -11.06
CA CYS A 28 8.54 -17.73 -11.26
C CYS A 28 7.04 -18.03 -11.27
N ARG A 29 6.62 -19.09 -11.98
CA ARG A 29 5.23 -19.54 -12.01
C ARG A 29 4.72 -19.88 -10.62
N ALA A 30 5.48 -20.62 -9.80
CA ALA A 30 5.06 -21.00 -8.45
C ALA A 30 4.79 -19.77 -7.55
N VAL A 31 5.63 -18.73 -7.62
CA VAL A 31 5.43 -17.50 -6.85
C VAL A 31 4.21 -16.72 -7.34
N LEU A 32 3.98 -16.67 -8.66
CA LEU A 32 2.82 -16.00 -9.24
C LEU A 32 1.52 -16.77 -9.03
N GLU A 33 1.57 -18.11 -8.95
CA GLU A 33 0.47 -18.95 -8.51
C GLU A 33 0.10 -18.65 -7.05
N ASP A 34 1.08 -18.51 -6.15
CA ASP A 34 0.81 -18.09 -4.78
C ASP A 34 0.15 -16.69 -4.71
N LEU A 35 0.62 -15.75 -5.54
CA LEU A 35 0.02 -14.40 -5.65
C LEU A 35 -1.42 -14.46 -6.19
N LEU A 36 -1.67 -15.31 -7.20
CA LEU A 36 -2.99 -15.55 -7.75
C LEU A 36 -3.94 -16.14 -6.70
N HIS A 37 -3.50 -17.16 -5.96
CA HIS A 37 -4.31 -17.74 -4.88
C HIS A 37 -4.62 -16.71 -3.79
N LEU A 38 -3.66 -15.85 -3.44
CA LEU A 38 -3.88 -14.77 -2.48
C LEU A 38 -4.93 -13.78 -3.00
N HIS A 39 -4.81 -13.36 -4.26
CA HIS A 39 -5.76 -12.45 -4.90
C HIS A 39 -7.18 -13.05 -4.91
N LEU A 40 -7.34 -14.29 -5.35
CA LEU A 40 -8.65 -14.96 -5.38
C LEU A 40 -9.28 -15.07 -3.99
N ASN A 41 -8.51 -15.47 -2.96
CA ASN A 41 -9.01 -15.55 -1.60
C ASN A 41 -9.46 -14.18 -1.08
N TYR A 42 -8.64 -13.14 -1.28
CA TYR A 42 -8.96 -11.77 -0.89
C TYR A 42 -10.26 -11.27 -1.55
N GLU A 43 -10.38 -11.45 -2.87
CA GLU A 43 -11.54 -11.02 -3.66
C GLU A 43 -12.82 -11.75 -3.22
N LEU A 44 -12.75 -13.06 -2.98
CA LEU A 44 -13.91 -13.85 -2.56
C LEU A 44 -14.34 -13.52 -1.11
N ILE A 45 -13.39 -13.26 -0.21
CA ILE A 45 -13.69 -12.82 1.17
C ILE A 45 -14.37 -11.45 1.15
N ASP A 46 -13.91 -10.53 0.31
CA ASP A 46 -14.53 -9.20 0.13
C ASP A 46 -15.98 -9.32 -0.42
N MET A 47 -16.24 -10.31 -1.27
CA MET A 47 -17.57 -10.60 -1.82
C MET A 47 -18.40 -11.59 -0.99
N ALA A 48 -17.94 -11.97 0.21
CA ALA A 48 -18.52 -13.07 0.98
C ALA A 48 -20.01 -12.88 1.28
N TYR A 49 -20.48 -11.64 1.45
CA TYR A 49 -21.90 -11.36 1.70
C TYR A 49 -22.82 -11.96 0.61
N TYR A 50 -22.50 -11.75 -0.67
CA TYR A 50 -23.31 -12.25 -1.78
C TYR A 50 -23.25 -13.77 -1.91
N LEU A 51 -22.07 -14.35 -1.66
CA LEU A 51 -21.85 -15.80 -1.78
C LEU A 51 -22.52 -16.58 -0.65
N LEU A 52 -22.65 -15.97 0.54
CA LEU A 52 -23.40 -16.53 1.67
C LEU A 52 -24.91 -16.39 1.49
N GLU A 53 -25.38 -15.26 0.94
CA GLU A 53 -26.81 -15.01 0.70
C GLU A 53 -27.41 -16.05 -0.27
N ASP A 54 -26.68 -16.39 -1.33
CA ASP A 54 -27.09 -17.38 -2.33
C ASP A 54 -26.72 -18.84 -1.97
N ASN A 55 -26.20 -19.09 -0.75
CA ASN A 55 -25.70 -20.40 -0.28
C ASN A 55 -24.63 -21.06 -1.18
N TYR A 56 -23.90 -20.28 -1.97
CA TYR A 56 -22.75 -20.79 -2.76
C TYR A 56 -21.53 -21.07 -1.87
N LEU A 57 -21.38 -20.34 -0.77
CA LEU A 57 -20.39 -20.60 0.26
C LEU A 57 -21.07 -20.83 1.61
N THR A 58 -20.42 -21.65 2.44
CA THR A 58 -20.77 -21.82 3.85
C THR A 58 -19.86 -20.97 4.73
N GLY A 59 -20.32 -20.62 5.93
CA GLY A 59 -19.49 -19.91 6.90
C GLY A 59 -18.19 -20.66 7.26
N GLN A 60 -18.21 -21.99 7.25
CA GLN A 60 -17.03 -22.82 7.48
C GLN A 60 -16.01 -22.70 6.34
N GLN A 61 -16.45 -22.74 5.08
CA GLN A 61 -15.58 -22.52 3.92
C GLN A 61 -14.97 -21.12 3.95
N LEU A 62 -15.75 -20.11 4.31
CA LEU A 62 -15.23 -18.74 4.46
C LEU A 62 -14.14 -18.64 5.53
N ASN A 63 -14.29 -19.32 6.65
CA ASN A 63 -13.25 -19.35 7.69
C ASN A 63 -11.98 -20.04 7.18
N HIS A 64 -12.12 -21.15 6.44
CA HIS A 64 -10.97 -21.83 5.83
C HIS A 64 -10.23 -20.93 4.84
N MET A 65 -10.96 -20.17 4.00
CA MET A 65 -10.37 -19.21 3.07
C MET A 65 -9.59 -18.10 3.78
N LYS A 66 -10.07 -17.63 4.94
CA LYS A 66 -9.33 -16.64 5.76
C LYS A 66 -8.04 -17.22 6.31
N GLU A 67 -8.07 -18.45 6.82
CA GLU A 67 -6.86 -19.16 7.28
C GLU A 67 -5.84 -19.35 6.15
N ASP A 68 -6.31 -19.77 4.97
CA ASP A 68 -5.47 -19.91 3.78
C ASP A 68 -4.89 -18.57 3.31
N MET A 69 -5.67 -17.49 3.36
CA MET A 69 -5.17 -16.14 3.06
C MET A 69 -4.02 -15.76 4.00
N TYR A 70 -4.14 -15.99 5.32
CA TYR A 70 -3.05 -15.71 6.26
C TYR A 70 -1.81 -16.57 5.99
N ARG A 71 -2.00 -17.85 5.67
CA ARG A 71 -0.91 -18.76 5.28
C ARG A 71 -0.19 -18.25 4.02
N LEU A 72 -0.94 -17.81 3.01
CA LEU A 72 -0.39 -17.27 1.75
C LEU A 72 0.36 -15.96 1.99
N LEU A 73 -0.15 -15.05 2.83
CA LEU A 73 0.56 -13.83 3.23
C LEU A 73 1.92 -14.15 3.86
N SER A 74 1.97 -15.13 4.77
CA SER A 74 3.25 -15.59 5.35
C SER A 74 4.17 -16.22 4.31
N LYS A 75 3.63 -17.00 3.38
CA LYS A 75 4.40 -17.67 2.31
C LYS A 75 5.01 -16.68 1.32
N LEU A 76 4.27 -15.63 0.95
CA LEU A 76 4.70 -14.61 -0.01
C LEU A 76 5.62 -13.55 0.59
N ARG A 77 5.58 -13.33 1.91
CA ARG A 77 6.36 -12.30 2.60
C ARG A 77 7.85 -12.28 2.21
N PRO A 78 8.59 -13.41 2.12
CA PRO A 78 10.00 -13.39 1.71
C PRO A 78 10.22 -12.85 0.29
N ASN A 79 9.26 -13.03 -0.61
CA ASN A 79 9.33 -12.59 -2.01
C ASN A 79 8.68 -11.22 -2.24
N ALA A 80 8.02 -10.63 -1.24
CA ALA A 80 7.22 -9.43 -1.42
C ALA A 80 8.03 -8.23 -1.94
N VAL A 81 9.23 -8.02 -1.41
CA VAL A 81 10.12 -6.94 -1.88
C VAL A 81 10.58 -7.23 -3.31
N SER A 82 11.03 -8.45 -3.60
CA SER A 82 11.48 -8.84 -4.95
C SER A 82 10.37 -8.76 -6.00
N LEU A 83 9.11 -9.05 -5.64
CA LEU A 83 7.96 -8.91 -6.54
C LEU A 83 7.69 -7.45 -6.92
N VAL A 84 7.92 -6.52 -5.99
CA VAL A 84 7.81 -5.07 -6.26
C VAL A 84 9.03 -4.59 -7.04
N ASP A 85 10.23 -5.06 -6.68
CA ASP A 85 11.47 -4.71 -7.38
C ASP A 85 11.50 -5.21 -8.83
N ALA A 86 10.75 -6.27 -9.17
CA ALA A 86 10.63 -6.81 -10.52
C ALA A 86 10.02 -5.82 -11.53
N TRP A 87 9.35 -4.75 -11.06
CA TRP A 87 8.89 -3.64 -11.91
C TRP A 87 10.02 -2.70 -12.33
N ASP A 88 11.18 -2.79 -11.67
CA ASP A 88 12.43 -2.07 -11.93
C ASP A 88 12.29 -0.54 -12.03
N TYR A 89 11.46 0.06 -11.17
CA TYR A 89 11.36 1.52 -11.08
C TYR A 89 12.63 2.13 -10.49
N SER A 90 13.20 3.11 -11.20
CA SER A 90 14.34 3.90 -10.68
C SER A 90 13.88 4.89 -9.60
N ASP A 91 14.80 5.32 -8.72
CA ASP A 91 14.49 6.36 -7.72
C ASP A 91 14.01 7.68 -8.37
N HIS A 92 14.46 7.97 -9.61
CA HIS A 92 14.03 9.14 -10.37
C HIS A 92 12.57 9.05 -10.86
N GLU A 93 12.10 7.85 -11.18
CA GLU A 93 10.71 7.58 -11.56
C GLU A 93 9.80 7.48 -10.33
N LEU A 94 10.24 6.74 -9.30
CA LEU A 94 9.46 6.49 -8.09
C LEU A 94 9.29 7.75 -7.23
N ARG A 95 10.30 8.63 -7.21
CA ARG A 95 10.28 9.94 -6.51
C ARG A 95 9.81 9.86 -5.05
N SER A 96 10.15 8.78 -4.36
CA SER A 96 9.77 8.54 -2.97
C SER A 96 11.01 8.42 -2.09
N VAL A 97 11.12 9.27 -1.07
CA VAL A 97 12.22 9.18 -0.09
C VAL A 97 12.05 7.96 0.82
N LEU A 98 10.81 7.54 1.09
CA LEU A 98 10.52 6.32 1.87
C LEU A 98 10.73 5.05 1.06
N GLY A 99 10.56 5.12 -0.27
CA GLY A 99 10.68 4.00 -1.19
C GLY A 99 12.04 3.88 -1.87
N ARG A 100 13.09 4.50 -1.33
CA ARG A 100 14.43 4.47 -1.96
C ARG A 100 14.95 3.05 -2.12
N ARG A 101 15.53 2.77 -3.28
CA ARG A 101 16.12 1.47 -3.62
C ARG A 101 17.28 1.05 -2.70
N ASP A 102 18.04 2.02 -2.18
CA ASP A 102 19.20 1.76 -1.30
C ASP A 102 18.83 1.46 0.17
N GLY A 103 17.56 1.63 0.55
CA GLY A 103 17.11 1.43 1.93
C GLY A 103 17.61 2.48 2.93
N HIS A 104 18.36 3.51 2.51
CA HIS A 104 18.86 4.58 3.38
C HIS A 104 17.77 5.63 3.66
N VAL A 105 16.62 5.18 4.17
CA VAL A 105 15.42 6.01 4.32
C VAL A 105 15.64 7.18 5.28
N TYR A 106 16.11 6.92 6.50
CA TYR A 106 16.13 7.94 7.56
C TYR A 106 17.10 9.09 7.27
N GLU A 107 18.30 8.80 6.78
CA GLU A 107 19.28 9.82 6.44
C GLU A 107 18.76 10.72 5.32
N ASN A 108 18.19 10.12 4.28
CA ASN A 108 17.66 10.87 3.14
C ASN A 108 16.38 11.64 3.51
N LEU A 109 15.54 11.09 4.39
CA LEU A 109 14.36 11.77 4.90
C LEU A 109 14.74 13.01 5.73
N TYR A 110 15.80 12.89 6.53
CA TYR A 110 16.33 14.02 7.28
C TYR A 110 16.87 15.12 6.35
N LYS A 111 17.72 14.76 5.38
CA LYS A 111 18.23 15.71 4.37
C LYS A 111 17.10 16.36 3.57
N TRP A 112 16.09 15.59 3.18
CA TRP A 112 14.92 16.07 2.46
C TRP A 112 14.12 17.09 3.28
N ALA A 113 13.88 16.80 4.56
CA ALA A 113 13.20 17.73 5.46
C ALA A 113 14.01 19.01 5.65
N GLN A 114 15.33 18.92 5.88
CA GLN A 114 16.20 20.08 6.01
C GLN A 114 16.22 20.97 4.75
N ALA A 115 16.17 20.37 3.56
CA ALA A 115 16.16 21.09 2.29
C ALA A 115 14.80 21.73 1.95
N SER A 116 13.76 21.50 2.76
CA SER A 116 12.43 22.09 2.55
C SER A 116 12.50 23.62 2.57
N GLU A 117 11.69 24.27 1.73
CA GLU A 117 11.69 25.73 1.59
C GLU A 117 11.37 26.45 2.90
N LEU A 118 10.54 25.83 3.75
CA LEU A 118 10.16 26.36 5.06
C LEU A 118 11.34 26.39 6.05
N ASN A 119 12.37 25.59 5.83
CA ASN A 119 13.55 25.49 6.70
C ASN A 119 14.72 26.36 6.22
N ARG A 120 14.53 27.18 5.17
CA ARG A 120 15.57 28.12 4.70
C ARG A 120 15.92 29.19 5.73
N THR A 121 14.98 29.57 6.59
CA THR A 121 15.21 30.50 7.71
C THR A 121 14.77 29.85 9.01
N GLN A 122 15.51 30.09 10.10
CA GLN A 122 15.13 29.54 11.42
C GLN A 122 13.83 30.13 11.94
N VAL A 123 13.57 31.40 11.61
CA VAL A 123 12.34 32.09 11.96
C VAL A 123 11.62 32.46 10.66
N PRO A 124 10.39 31.98 10.43
CA PRO A 124 9.62 32.37 9.26
C PRO A 124 9.14 33.82 9.39
N SER A 125 8.99 34.52 8.28
CA SER A 125 8.53 35.93 8.27
C SER A 125 7.13 36.12 8.86
N SER A 126 6.28 35.08 8.79
CA SER A 126 4.97 35.05 9.43
C SER A 126 5.04 35.16 10.95
N PHE A 127 6.12 34.68 11.58
CA PHE A 127 6.31 34.80 13.02
C PHE A 127 6.52 36.26 13.42
N GLU A 128 7.47 36.95 12.80
CA GLU A 128 7.77 38.36 13.10
C GLU A 128 6.58 39.27 12.77
N LYS A 129 5.84 38.98 11.69
CA LYS A 129 4.73 39.82 11.25
C LYS A 129 3.45 39.65 12.09
N TYR A 130 3.16 38.44 12.57
CA TYR A 130 1.85 38.14 13.18
C TYR A 130 1.95 37.50 14.57
N LEU A 131 2.72 36.42 14.71
CA LEU A 131 2.74 35.65 15.97
C LEU A 131 3.43 36.40 17.10
N LYS A 132 4.55 37.08 16.82
CA LYS A 132 5.34 37.78 17.83
C LYS A 132 4.59 38.97 18.44
N PRO A 133 3.98 39.90 17.68
CA PRO A 133 3.15 40.95 18.25
C PRO A 133 1.99 40.40 19.10
N MET A 134 1.30 39.37 18.61
CA MET A 134 0.19 38.73 19.32
C MET A 134 0.63 38.16 20.69
N MET A 135 1.78 37.49 20.74
CA MET A 135 2.32 36.91 21.98
C MET A 135 2.78 38.00 22.97
N GLU A 136 3.36 39.09 22.48
CA GLU A 136 3.78 40.22 23.30
C GLU A 136 2.58 40.97 23.90
N GLU A 137 1.51 41.18 23.13
CA GLU A 137 0.26 41.76 23.60
C GLU A 137 -0.40 40.89 24.68
N ALA A 138 -0.51 39.57 24.44
CA ALA A 138 -1.05 38.64 25.42
C ALA A 138 -0.25 38.64 26.75
N ARG A 139 1.08 38.72 26.68
CA ARG A 139 1.96 38.83 27.86
C ARG A 139 1.77 40.13 28.63
N LYS A 140 1.51 41.26 27.94
CA LYS A 140 1.21 42.54 28.60
C LYS A 140 -0.13 42.49 29.33
N MET A 141 -1.14 41.90 28.70
CA MET A 141 -2.49 41.76 29.28
C MET A 141 -2.51 40.84 30.51
N SER A 142 -1.69 39.79 30.54
CA SER A 142 -1.59 38.86 31.68
C SER A 142 -0.85 39.42 32.91
N LYS A 143 -0.15 40.55 32.78
CA LYS A 143 0.60 41.20 33.87
C LYS A 143 -0.18 42.33 34.56
N LEU A 144 -1.41 42.59 34.10
CA LEU A 144 -2.43 43.44 34.73
C LEU A 144 -3.38 42.57 35.54
#